data_AF-A0A430L981-F1
#
_entry.id   AF-A0A430L981-F1
#
_cell.length_a   1.000
_cell.length_b   1.000
_cell.length_c   1.000
_cell.angle_alpha   90.00
_cell.angle_beta   90.00
_cell.angle_gamma   90.00
#
_symmetry.space_group_name_H-M   'P 1'
#
loop_
_entity.id
_entity.type
_entity.pdbx_description
1 polymer ?
#
loop_
_entity_poly.entity_id
_entity_poly.type
_entity_poly.pdbx_seq_one_letter_code
_entity_poly.pdbx_strand_id
1 'polypeptide(L)'
;MARSKRGVRFPNRNGSDGRRSSFSSEDGSPTKAKFQTQAQLETVKEQKPSTPEEKKTEYEKKKANFMTRTFWTFVMFAMFFTALFMGHIYIICIITAVQIISFKEVIAIANVPSRARSLRSTKSLNWYWLATTMYFLYGETVIYYFKHIVLVDKVLLPLATHHRFISFILYVFGFVFFVASLQAGHYKFQFTNFAWTHMALYLIVVQAHFIMNNVFEGMIWFFLPAALVITNDIFAYICGIMFGRTQLIKLSPKKTVEGFVGAWIMTILFGMILVNVMMRSKYFICPVNDLGANVFTGLQCDPNPVFLLKTYELPQFFFLPDNTNFSVTFAPMQLHALNLATFASLIAPFGGFFASGLKRTFKIKDFGDSIPGHGGITDRMDCQFIMGFFAYMYYHTFIAIHKVNLGTVLETAITSLSPDEQVELVKSMGHYLRNQGVLLDEVANCIDKIIPVKR
;
A
#
# COMPACT_ATOMS: atom_id res chain seq x y z
N MET A 1 -29.18 -86.85 22.60
CA MET A 1 -29.01 -87.80 21.47
C MET A 1 -29.62 -87.20 20.21
N ALA A 2 -29.17 -87.61 19.00
CA ALA A 2 -29.89 -87.65 17.69
C ALA A 2 -30.75 -86.44 17.24
N ARG A 3 -30.76 -85.93 15.99
CA ARG A 3 -30.35 -86.36 14.62
C ARG A 3 -30.32 -85.05 13.76
N SER A 4 -29.72 -84.89 12.56
CA SER A 4 -28.96 -85.75 11.64
C SER A 4 -28.04 -84.88 10.73
N LYS A 5 -27.65 -85.38 9.54
CA LYS A 5 -26.97 -84.70 8.40
C LYS A 5 -28.02 -84.52 7.25
N ARG A 6 -27.83 -83.81 6.12
CA ARG A 6 -26.69 -83.38 5.26
C ARG A 6 -27.06 -82.02 4.58
N GLY A 7 -26.21 -81.26 3.87
CA GLY A 7 -24.81 -81.46 3.46
C GLY A 7 -24.23 -80.17 2.81
N VAL A 8 -22.96 -80.20 2.35
CA VAL A 8 -22.16 -79.00 2.00
C VAL A 8 -21.53 -79.11 0.61
N ARG A 9 -21.35 -77.97 -0.10
CA ARG A 9 -20.26 -77.78 -1.07
C ARG A 9 -19.85 -76.30 -1.22
N PHE A 10 -18.54 -76.05 -1.14
CA PHE A 10 -17.84 -74.77 -1.40
C PHE A 10 -16.50 -75.08 -2.10
N PRO A 11 -15.97 -74.13 -2.90
CA PRO A 11 -14.53 -73.80 -2.99
C PRO A 11 -14.30 -72.33 -2.54
N ASN A 12 -13.30 -71.90 -1.75
CA ASN A 12 -11.82 -72.07 -1.74
C ASN A 12 -11.12 -71.58 -3.04
N ARG A 13 -10.00 -70.82 -3.07
CA ARG A 13 -9.08 -70.13 -2.10
C ARG A 13 -8.18 -69.15 -2.93
N ASN A 14 -7.33 -68.21 -2.45
CA ASN A 14 -6.83 -67.78 -1.11
C ASN A 14 -7.36 -66.34 -0.79
N GLY A 15 -6.66 -65.26 -0.35
CA GLY A 15 -5.27 -64.88 0.01
C GLY A 15 -4.56 -63.98 -1.04
N SER A 16 -3.93 -62.82 -0.71
CA SER A 16 -3.70 -62.14 0.58
C SER A 16 -3.25 -60.66 0.41
N ASP A 17 -3.46 -59.83 1.45
CA ASP A 17 -2.88 -58.48 1.72
C ASP A 17 -3.05 -57.31 0.73
N GLY A 18 -3.32 -56.12 1.28
CA GLY A 18 -3.34 -54.83 0.55
C GLY A 18 -4.05 -53.70 1.33
N ARG A 19 -3.36 -52.58 1.58
CA ARG A 19 -3.89 -51.46 2.40
C ARG A 19 -4.53 -50.35 1.53
N ARG A 20 -5.59 -49.75 2.10
CA ARG A 20 -6.03 -48.33 1.97
C ARG A 20 -6.63 -47.83 0.63
N SER A 21 -7.83 -47.23 0.77
CA SER A 21 -8.35 -46.00 0.12
C SER A 21 -8.29 -45.81 -1.42
N SER A 22 -9.33 -45.30 -2.08
CA SER A 22 -10.68 -44.91 -1.64
C SER A 22 -11.56 -44.52 -2.83
N PHE A 23 -12.87 -44.80 -2.76
CA PHE A 23 -13.95 -44.14 -3.51
C PHE A 23 -13.73 -43.93 -5.02
N SER A 24 -13.95 -44.99 -5.81
CA SER A 24 -14.48 -44.84 -7.17
C SER A 24 -16.01 -44.71 -7.11
N SER A 25 -16.61 -44.06 -8.10
CA SER A 25 -18.07 -44.00 -8.30
C SER A 25 -18.36 -43.70 -9.77
N GLU A 26 -18.33 -44.73 -10.60
CA GLU A 26 -18.82 -44.70 -11.98
C GLU A 26 -19.89 -45.78 -12.16
N ASP A 27 -21.08 -45.37 -12.60
CA ASP A 27 -21.95 -46.05 -13.57
C ASP A 27 -23.33 -45.34 -13.61
N GLY A 28 -23.85 -44.89 -14.75
CA GLY A 28 -23.17 -44.80 -16.05
C GLY A 28 -24.06 -44.30 -17.20
N SER A 29 -23.39 -43.71 -18.20
CA SER A 29 -23.81 -43.67 -19.61
C SER A 29 -24.90 -42.64 -20.04
N PRO A 30 -25.05 -42.34 -21.36
CA PRO A 30 -24.24 -41.26 -21.92
C PRO A 30 -24.96 -40.31 -22.91
N THR A 31 -24.60 -39.01 -22.89
CA THR A 31 -24.95 -38.06 -23.96
C THR A 31 -23.69 -37.52 -24.62
N LYS A 32 -23.52 -37.78 -25.93
CA LYS A 32 -22.30 -37.46 -26.70
C LYS A 32 -22.19 -35.97 -27.04
N ALA A 33 -21.60 -35.17 -26.17
CA ALA A 33 -21.08 -33.84 -26.52
C ALA A 33 -19.63 -33.97 -27.03
N LYS A 34 -19.37 -33.60 -28.30
CA LYS A 34 -18.01 -33.61 -28.86
C LYS A 34 -17.17 -32.49 -28.24
N PHE A 35 -15.97 -32.81 -27.76
CA PHE A 35 -14.92 -31.82 -27.54
C PHE A 35 -14.60 -31.09 -28.86
N GLN A 36 -14.53 -29.76 -28.83
CA GLN A 36 -13.86 -28.98 -29.86
C GLN A 36 -12.90 -27.98 -29.21
N THR A 37 -11.61 -28.28 -29.33
CA THR A 37 -10.51 -27.42 -28.90
C THR A 37 -10.40 -26.22 -29.83
N GLN A 38 -10.99 -25.08 -29.47
CA GLN A 38 -10.71 -23.82 -30.14
C GLN A 38 -9.54 -23.09 -29.47
N ALA A 39 -8.33 -23.48 -29.86
CA ALA A 39 -7.27 -22.49 -30.00
C ALA A 39 -7.72 -21.49 -31.08
N GLN A 40 -7.61 -20.18 -30.81
CA GLN A 40 -7.95 -19.16 -31.80
C GLN A 40 -6.84 -19.05 -32.84
N LEU A 41 -6.88 -19.93 -33.85
CA LEU A 41 -6.40 -19.54 -35.17
C LEU A 41 -7.32 -18.44 -35.70
N GLU A 42 -6.73 -17.44 -36.35
CA GLU A 42 -7.47 -16.39 -37.05
C GLU A 42 -8.15 -16.99 -38.29
N THR A 43 -9.36 -17.51 -38.11
CA THR A 43 -10.25 -17.76 -39.24
C THR A 43 -10.65 -16.40 -39.80
N VAL A 44 -10.14 -16.10 -41.01
CA VAL A 44 -10.50 -14.91 -41.77
C VAL A 44 -11.99 -14.98 -42.11
N LYS A 45 -12.80 -14.43 -41.22
CA LYS A 45 -14.17 -14.05 -41.56
C LYS A 45 -14.07 -12.91 -42.56
N GLU A 46 -14.63 -13.11 -43.75
CA GLU A 46 -14.89 -12.02 -44.67
C GLU A 46 -15.67 -10.92 -43.93
N GLN A 47 -15.04 -9.76 -43.79
CA GLN A 47 -15.74 -8.58 -43.34
C GLN A 47 -16.71 -8.19 -44.46
N LYS A 48 -18.01 -8.44 -44.27
CA LYS A 48 -19.03 -7.71 -45.04
C LYS A 48 -18.67 -6.23 -44.98
N PRO A 49 -18.59 -5.52 -46.13
CA PRO A 49 -18.11 -4.14 -46.14
C PRO A 49 -19.10 -3.26 -45.37
N SER A 50 -18.72 -2.86 -44.15
CA SER A 50 -19.54 -1.98 -43.32
C SER A 50 -19.78 -0.66 -44.04
N THR A 51 -21.01 -0.15 -43.92
CA THR A 51 -21.49 0.96 -44.74
C THR A 51 -20.73 2.25 -44.43
N PRO A 52 -20.70 3.23 -45.34
CA PRO A 52 -20.05 4.52 -45.08
C PRO A 52 -20.59 5.22 -43.82
N GLU A 53 -21.87 5.01 -43.50
CA GLU A 53 -22.56 5.57 -42.33
C GLU A 53 -22.20 4.84 -41.04
N GLU A 54 -22.09 3.50 -41.04
CA GLU A 54 -21.55 2.74 -39.90
C GLU A 54 -20.11 3.17 -39.58
N LYS A 55 -19.27 3.31 -40.62
CA LYS A 55 -17.87 3.75 -40.46
C LYS A 55 -17.77 5.18 -39.93
N LYS A 56 -18.60 6.11 -40.40
CA LYS A 56 -18.71 7.47 -39.82
C LYS A 56 -19.16 7.41 -38.36
N THR A 57 -20.22 6.66 -38.06
CA THR A 57 -20.78 6.53 -36.70
C THR A 57 -19.77 5.92 -35.71
N GLU A 58 -18.99 4.92 -36.14
CA GLU A 58 -17.93 4.34 -35.33
C GLU A 58 -16.75 5.31 -35.14
N TYR A 59 -16.37 6.05 -36.18
CA TYR A 59 -15.35 7.11 -36.10
C TYR A 59 -15.76 8.23 -35.14
N GLU A 60 -17.00 8.71 -35.21
CA GLU A 60 -17.52 9.75 -34.30
C GLU A 60 -17.58 9.26 -32.85
N LYS A 61 -18.01 8.01 -32.61
CA LYS A 61 -17.95 7.39 -31.27
C LYS A 61 -16.50 7.25 -30.76
N LYS A 62 -15.54 6.91 -31.62
CA LYS A 62 -14.10 6.89 -31.27
C LYS A 62 -13.57 8.29 -30.97
N LYS A 63 -13.93 9.30 -31.77
CA LYS A 63 -13.55 10.71 -31.60
C LYS A 63 -14.13 11.30 -30.31
N ALA A 64 -15.40 11.05 -30.01
CA ALA A 64 -16.05 11.46 -28.77
C ALA A 64 -15.38 10.80 -27.54
N ASN A 65 -15.17 9.48 -27.58
CA ASN A 65 -14.47 8.77 -26.50
C ASN A 65 -13.02 9.26 -26.30
N PHE A 66 -12.31 9.62 -27.37
CA PHE A 66 -10.98 10.24 -27.28
C PHE A 66 -11.06 11.62 -26.63
N MET A 67 -11.95 12.50 -27.11
CA MET A 67 -12.15 13.85 -26.57
C MET A 67 -12.54 13.85 -25.09
N THR A 68 -13.50 13.02 -24.70
CA THR A 68 -13.90 12.83 -23.29
C THR A 68 -12.72 12.38 -22.44
N ARG A 69 -11.91 11.44 -22.93
CA ARG A 69 -10.69 11.01 -22.22
C ARG A 69 -9.70 12.16 -22.08
N THR A 70 -9.29 12.81 -23.16
CA THR A 70 -8.34 13.93 -23.12
C THR A 70 -8.78 15.02 -22.16
N PHE A 71 -10.07 15.40 -22.17
CA PHE A 71 -10.64 16.36 -21.21
C PHE A 71 -10.48 15.90 -19.75
N TRP A 72 -10.94 14.69 -19.41
CA TRP A 72 -10.83 14.17 -18.05
C TRP A 72 -9.38 13.92 -17.60
N THR A 73 -8.46 13.60 -18.52
CA THR A 73 -7.02 13.54 -18.21
C THR A 73 -6.48 14.90 -17.74
N PHE A 74 -6.81 15.99 -18.46
CA PHE A 74 -6.42 17.34 -18.05
C PHE A 74 -7.09 17.77 -16.73
N VAL A 75 -8.37 17.46 -16.53
CA VAL A 75 -9.09 17.76 -15.27
C VAL A 75 -8.44 17.06 -14.07
N MET A 76 -8.12 15.76 -14.19
CA MET A 76 -7.44 15.02 -13.12
C MET A 76 -6.03 15.58 -12.84
N PHE A 77 -5.26 15.89 -13.88
CA PHE A 77 -3.92 16.44 -13.75
C PHE A 77 -3.94 17.81 -13.06
N ALA A 78 -4.81 18.72 -13.51
CA ALA A 78 -4.98 20.03 -12.90
C ALA A 78 -5.41 19.92 -11.42
N MET A 79 -6.44 19.12 -11.12
CA MET A 79 -6.93 18.88 -9.76
C MET A 79 -5.80 18.36 -8.84
N PHE A 80 -5.03 17.38 -9.29
CA PHE A 80 -3.93 16.80 -8.53
C PHE A 80 -2.83 17.83 -8.23
N PHE A 81 -2.34 18.55 -9.24
CA PHE A 81 -1.28 19.54 -9.03
C PHE A 81 -1.75 20.78 -8.26
N THR A 82 -2.99 21.23 -8.43
CA THR A 82 -3.59 22.28 -7.58
C THR A 82 -3.59 21.85 -6.12
N ALA A 83 -4.05 20.63 -5.79
CA ALA A 83 -4.02 20.12 -4.42
C ALA A 83 -2.57 19.94 -3.89
N LEU A 84 -1.66 19.44 -4.73
CA LEU A 84 -0.24 19.25 -4.39
C LEU A 84 0.47 20.56 -4.01
N PHE A 85 0.06 21.70 -4.57
CA PHE A 85 0.62 23.02 -4.25
C PHE A 85 -0.18 23.79 -3.18
N MET A 86 -1.47 23.49 -3.02
CA MET A 86 -2.35 24.14 -2.02
C MET A 86 -2.08 23.70 -0.58
N GLY A 87 -1.55 22.51 -0.32
CA GLY A 87 -1.18 22.07 1.04
C GLY A 87 -1.45 20.60 1.33
N HIS A 88 -0.78 20.10 2.38
CA HIS A 88 -0.88 18.71 2.84
C HIS A 88 -2.33 18.24 3.06
N ILE A 89 -3.18 19.11 3.64
CA ILE A 89 -4.59 18.81 3.91
C ILE A 89 -5.37 18.47 2.64
N TYR A 90 -5.07 19.10 1.50
CA TYR A 90 -5.77 18.83 0.23
C TYR A 90 -5.38 17.46 -0.35
N ILE A 91 -4.11 17.07 -0.24
CA ILE A 91 -3.65 15.72 -0.61
C ILE A 91 -4.26 14.66 0.33
N ILE A 92 -4.30 14.93 1.64
CA ILE A 92 -4.99 14.09 2.64
C ILE A 92 -6.47 13.89 2.28
N CYS A 93 -7.18 14.95 1.89
CA CYS A 93 -8.56 14.86 1.41
C CYS A 93 -8.68 14.05 0.10
N ILE A 94 -7.76 14.19 -0.85
CA ILE A 94 -7.75 13.38 -2.09
C ILE A 94 -7.52 11.90 -1.78
N ILE A 95 -6.53 11.55 -0.95
CA ILE A 95 -6.28 10.16 -0.50
C ILE A 95 -7.54 9.59 0.16
N THR A 96 -8.17 10.36 1.04
CA THR A 96 -9.41 9.99 1.74
C THR A 96 -10.57 9.75 0.76
N ALA A 97 -10.76 10.61 -0.24
CA ALA A 97 -11.79 10.41 -1.27
C ALA A 97 -11.49 9.18 -2.16
N VAL A 98 -10.23 9.01 -2.56
CA VAL A 98 -9.77 7.90 -3.42
C VAL A 98 -9.95 6.54 -2.73
N GLN A 99 -9.65 6.40 -1.44
CA GLN A 99 -9.93 5.15 -0.72
C GLN A 99 -11.44 4.86 -0.60
N ILE A 100 -12.27 5.89 -0.37
CA ILE A 100 -13.73 5.74 -0.22
C ILE A 100 -14.35 5.25 -1.54
N ILE A 101 -13.93 5.82 -2.67
CA ILE A 101 -14.42 5.42 -4.00
C ILE A 101 -13.84 4.03 -4.38
N SER A 102 -12.56 3.75 -4.10
CA SER A 102 -11.97 2.41 -4.32
C SER A 102 -12.69 1.33 -3.53
N PHE A 103 -12.96 1.58 -2.24
CA PHE A 103 -13.68 0.65 -1.38
C PHE A 103 -15.11 0.43 -1.88
N LYS A 104 -15.83 1.49 -2.27
CA LYS A 104 -17.17 1.40 -2.87
C LYS A 104 -17.17 0.51 -4.13
N GLU A 105 -16.18 0.66 -5.03
CA GLU A 105 -16.04 -0.17 -6.23
C GLU A 105 -15.80 -1.65 -5.88
N VAL A 106 -14.80 -1.93 -5.04
CA VAL A 106 -14.46 -3.31 -4.63
C VAL A 106 -15.62 -4.00 -3.88
N ILE A 107 -16.35 -3.28 -3.03
CA ILE A 107 -17.55 -3.79 -2.36
C ILE A 107 -18.71 -4.03 -3.35
N ALA A 108 -18.86 -3.19 -4.39
CA ALA A 108 -19.93 -3.34 -5.37
C ALA A 108 -19.82 -4.67 -6.15
N ILE A 109 -18.61 -5.10 -6.47
CA ILE A 109 -18.36 -6.35 -7.21
C ILE A 109 -18.83 -7.58 -6.41
N ALA A 110 -18.44 -7.71 -5.14
CA ALA A 110 -18.85 -8.86 -4.32
C ALA A 110 -20.36 -8.93 -4.02
N ASN A 111 -21.08 -7.82 -4.22
CA ASN A 111 -22.54 -7.79 -4.10
C ASN A 111 -23.28 -8.26 -5.38
N VAL A 112 -22.55 -8.79 -6.37
CA VAL A 112 -23.08 -9.39 -7.60
C VAL A 112 -22.36 -10.74 -7.83
N PRO A 113 -23.06 -11.89 -8.01
CA PRO A 113 -24.48 -12.05 -8.38
C PRO A 113 -25.34 -12.88 -7.38
N SER A 114 -26.62 -13.02 -7.74
CA SER A 114 -27.63 -13.98 -7.22
C SER A 114 -28.33 -13.69 -5.86
N ARG A 115 -29.65 -13.42 -5.97
CA ARG A 115 -30.71 -13.61 -4.95
C ARG A 115 -30.43 -13.18 -3.48
N ALA A 116 -30.15 -11.90 -3.23
CA ALA A 116 -30.35 -11.29 -1.89
C ALA A 116 -30.58 -9.74 -1.92
N ARG A 117 -31.50 -9.23 -2.76
CA ARG A 117 -31.75 -7.76 -2.86
C ARG A 117 -32.44 -7.15 -1.62
N SER A 118 -32.87 -7.97 -0.66
CA SER A 118 -33.63 -7.62 0.55
C SER A 118 -32.79 -7.14 1.73
N LEU A 119 -31.53 -7.54 1.84
CA LEU A 119 -30.71 -7.29 3.04
C LEU A 119 -30.11 -5.87 3.06
N ARG A 120 -30.92 -4.87 3.41
CA ARG A 120 -30.48 -3.46 3.60
C ARG A 120 -29.38 -3.35 4.68
N SER A 121 -29.41 -4.23 5.69
CA SER A 121 -28.47 -4.24 6.82
C SER A 121 -27.01 -4.46 6.40
N THR A 122 -26.72 -5.45 5.54
CA THR A 122 -25.32 -5.78 5.15
C THR A 122 -24.64 -4.61 4.43
N LYS A 123 -25.38 -3.82 3.65
CA LYS A 123 -24.85 -2.61 3.00
C LYS A 123 -24.50 -1.53 4.01
N SER A 124 -25.33 -1.33 5.04
CA SER A 124 -25.03 -0.37 6.12
C SER A 124 -23.81 -0.80 6.92
N LEU A 125 -23.68 -2.10 7.17
CA LEU A 125 -22.57 -2.69 7.91
C LEU A 125 -21.22 -2.53 7.18
N ASN A 126 -21.17 -2.66 5.86
CA ASN A 126 -19.93 -2.43 5.11
C ASN A 126 -19.42 -0.97 5.25
N TRP A 127 -20.33 0.01 5.33
CA TRP A 127 -19.97 1.41 5.62
C TRP A 127 -19.59 1.64 7.10
N TYR A 128 -20.22 0.95 8.03
CA TYR A 128 -19.84 0.97 9.44
C TYR A 128 -18.41 0.47 9.66
N TRP A 129 -18.04 -0.64 9.00
CA TRP A 129 -16.69 -1.18 9.05
C TRP A 129 -15.65 -0.19 8.48
N LEU A 130 -15.94 0.45 7.34
CA LEU A 130 -15.09 1.52 6.80
C LEU A 130 -14.90 2.66 7.79
N ALA A 131 -15.98 3.18 8.38
CA ALA A 131 -15.92 4.27 9.35
C ALA A 131 -15.12 3.89 10.60
N THR A 132 -15.28 2.67 11.11
CA THR A 132 -14.56 2.17 12.29
C THR A 132 -13.06 2.00 12.02
N THR A 133 -12.68 1.43 10.87
CA THR A 133 -11.27 1.28 10.48
C THR A 133 -10.62 2.62 10.15
N MET A 134 -11.33 3.53 9.48
CA MET A 134 -10.85 4.90 9.27
C MET A 134 -10.66 5.64 10.60
N TYR A 135 -11.62 5.55 11.52
CA TYR A 135 -11.51 6.17 12.85
C TYR A 135 -10.25 5.70 13.58
N PHE A 136 -10.04 4.38 13.68
CA PHE A 136 -8.85 3.81 14.34
C PHE A 136 -7.53 4.26 13.69
N LEU A 137 -7.39 4.06 12.38
CA LEU A 137 -6.12 4.31 11.70
C LEU A 137 -5.80 5.80 11.55
N TYR A 138 -6.77 6.61 11.13
CA TYR A 138 -6.54 8.05 10.91
C TYR A 138 -6.56 8.82 12.24
N GLY A 139 -7.31 8.34 13.24
CA GLY A 139 -7.28 8.87 14.59
C GLY A 139 -5.90 8.71 15.21
N GLU A 140 -5.29 7.52 15.14
CA GLU A 140 -3.93 7.30 15.64
C GLU A 140 -2.89 8.20 14.94
N THR A 141 -2.96 8.37 13.60
CA THR A 141 -2.13 9.33 12.85
C THR A 141 -2.31 10.78 13.35
N VAL A 142 -3.57 11.25 13.48
CA VAL A 142 -3.86 12.64 13.87
C VAL A 142 -3.45 12.90 15.33
N ILE A 143 -3.65 11.94 16.22
CA ILE A 143 -3.20 12.03 17.62
C ILE A 143 -1.67 12.08 17.70
N TYR A 144 -0.96 11.32 16.85
CA TYR A 144 0.51 11.32 16.82
C TYR A 144 1.09 12.67 16.39
N TYR A 145 0.74 13.17 15.19
CA TYR A 145 1.32 14.40 14.65
C TYR A 145 0.76 15.67 15.32
N PHE A 146 -0.49 15.68 15.78
CA PHE A 146 -1.15 16.88 16.34
C PHE A 146 -1.45 16.78 17.85
N LYS A 147 -0.72 15.95 18.61
CA LYS A 147 -0.88 15.80 20.08
C LYS A 147 -1.02 17.13 20.82
N HIS A 148 -0.25 18.14 20.40
CA HIS A 148 -0.21 19.48 21.00
C HIS A 148 -1.53 20.26 20.87
N ILE A 149 -2.31 19.98 19.82
CA ILE A 149 -3.62 20.61 19.57
C ILE A 149 -4.72 19.74 20.19
N VAL A 150 -4.65 18.43 19.93
CA VAL A 150 -5.67 17.44 20.30
C VAL A 150 -5.82 17.25 21.81
N LEU A 151 -4.73 17.38 22.59
CA LEU A 151 -4.75 17.23 24.05
C LEU A 151 -5.14 18.51 24.81
N VAL A 152 -5.19 19.67 24.14
CA VAL A 152 -5.57 20.97 24.75
C VAL A 152 -7.08 21.18 24.72
N ASP A 153 -7.77 20.65 23.71
CA ASP A 153 -9.23 20.76 23.62
C ASP A 153 -9.95 19.77 24.55
N LYS A 154 -10.94 20.27 25.30
CA LYS A 154 -11.66 19.50 26.32
C LYS A 154 -12.59 18.41 25.77
N VAL A 155 -12.98 18.50 24.50
CA VAL A 155 -13.85 17.52 23.81
C VAL A 155 -13.00 16.46 23.11
N LEU A 156 -11.86 16.84 22.53
CA LEU A 156 -10.93 15.93 21.88
C LEU A 156 -10.05 15.14 22.86
N LEU A 157 -9.69 15.71 24.01
CA LEU A 157 -8.88 15.03 25.04
C LEU A 157 -9.40 13.64 25.45
N PRO A 158 -10.69 13.44 25.84
CA PRO A 158 -11.21 12.10 26.18
C PRO A 158 -11.22 11.16 24.97
N LEU A 159 -11.53 11.68 23.77
CA LEU A 159 -11.57 10.92 22.52
C LEU A 159 -10.18 10.39 22.14
N ALA A 160 -9.13 11.20 22.33
CA ALA A 160 -7.75 10.86 22.04
C ALA A 160 -7.11 9.94 23.08
N THR A 161 -7.27 10.24 24.37
CA THR A 161 -6.73 9.42 25.46
C THR A 161 -7.31 8.01 25.48
N HIS A 162 -8.60 7.84 25.15
CA HIS A 162 -9.28 6.55 25.12
C HIS A 162 -9.38 5.97 23.70
N HIS A 163 -8.69 6.56 22.71
CA HIS A 163 -8.89 6.30 21.28
C HIS A 163 -8.86 4.82 20.89
N ARG A 164 -7.85 4.09 21.39
CA ARG A 164 -7.67 2.64 21.12
C ARG A 164 -8.82 1.81 21.73
N PHE A 165 -9.29 2.15 22.92
CA PHE A 165 -10.40 1.47 23.58
C PHE A 165 -11.74 1.77 22.91
N ILE A 166 -12.00 3.02 22.54
CA ILE A 166 -13.19 3.43 21.76
C ILE A 166 -13.23 2.68 20.42
N SER A 167 -12.08 2.58 19.73
CA SER A 167 -11.95 1.83 18.46
C SER A 167 -12.25 0.34 18.64
N PHE A 168 -11.75 -0.28 19.71
CA PHE A 168 -12.06 -1.68 20.05
C PHE A 168 -13.57 -1.88 20.32
N ILE A 169 -14.18 -1.00 21.11
CA ILE A 169 -15.61 -1.08 21.43
C ILE A 169 -16.47 -0.89 20.17
N LEU A 170 -16.13 0.01 19.26
CA LEU A 170 -16.79 0.14 17.96
C LEU A 170 -16.66 -1.15 17.12
N TYR A 171 -15.46 -1.75 17.05
CA TYR A 171 -15.28 -3.03 16.35
C TYR A 171 -16.15 -4.15 16.96
N VAL A 172 -16.21 -4.25 18.29
CA VAL A 172 -17.07 -5.21 19.00
C VAL A 172 -18.56 -4.97 18.71
N PHE A 173 -19.03 -3.73 18.71
CA PHE A 173 -20.42 -3.42 18.33
C PHE A 173 -20.74 -3.82 16.89
N GLY A 174 -19.84 -3.53 15.93
CA GLY A 174 -19.98 -3.99 14.55
C GLY A 174 -20.03 -5.52 14.42
N PHE A 175 -19.24 -6.23 15.24
CA PHE A 175 -19.18 -7.69 15.23
C PHE A 175 -20.44 -8.32 15.84
N VAL A 176 -20.91 -7.82 16.98
CA VAL A 176 -22.17 -8.24 17.61
C VAL A 176 -23.36 -7.95 16.68
N PHE A 177 -23.39 -6.79 16.02
CA PHE A 177 -24.40 -6.47 15.02
C PHE A 177 -24.33 -7.39 13.79
N PHE A 178 -23.14 -7.73 13.31
CA PHE A 178 -22.99 -8.73 12.24
C PHE A 178 -23.59 -10.08 12.62
N VAL A 179 -23.23 -10.60 13.80
CA VAL A 179 -23.76 -11.89 14.31
C VAL A 179 -25.28 -11.83 14.49
N ALA A 180 -25.81 -10.75 15.08
CA ALA A 180 -27.26 -10.54 15.21
C ALA A 180 -27.99 -10.37 13.86
N SER A 181 -27.27 -9.99 12.80
CA SER A 181 -27.84 -9.88 11.44
C SER A 181 -27.86 -11.20 10.65
N LEU A 182 -27.30 -12.30 11.18
CA LEU A 182 -27.22 -13.59 10.49
C LEU A 182 -28.62 -14.17 10.23
N GLN A 183 -28.85 -14.64 9.00
CA GLN A 183 -30.13 -15.22 8.59
C GLN A 183 -29.94 -16.62 8.00
N ALA A 184 -30.80 -17.55 8.44
CA ALA A 184 -30.83 -18.91 7.92
C ALA A 184 -30.95 -18.94 6.38
N GLY A 185 -30.27 -19.90 5.75
CA GLY A 185 -30.14 -20.00 4.30
C GLY A 185 -29.15 -19.02 3.65
N HIS A 186 -28.77 -17.92 4.32
CA HIS A 186 -27.94 -16.85 3.74
C HIS A 186 -26.50 -16.79 4.30
N TYR A 187 -26.16 -17.63 5.28
CA TYR A 187 -24.85 -17.62 5.96
C TYR A 187 -23.65 -17.56 5.00
N LYS A 188 -23.62 -18.40 3.95
CA LYS A 188 -22.51 -18.39 2.97
C LYS A 188 -22.31 -17.01 2.33
N PHE A 189 -23.39 -16.35 1.92
CA PHE A 189 -23.33 -14.99 1.37
C PHE A 189 -22.88 -13.97 2.42
N GLN A 190 -23.41 -14.04 3.64
CA GLN A 190 -23.07 -13.10 4.72
C GLN A 190 -21.59 -13.21 5.14
N PHE A 191 -21.07 -14.44 5.32
CA PHE A 191 -19.65 -14.67 5.61
C PHE A 191 -18.74 -14.30 4.43
N THR A 192 -19.15 -14.55 3.17
CA THR A 192 -18.39 -14.07 2.00
C THR A 192 -18.34 -12.55 1.94
N ASN A 193 -19.44 -11.82 2.15
CA ASN A 193 -19.43 -10.36 2.20
C ASN A 193 -18.61 -9.83 3.39
N PHE A 194 -18.67 -10.48 4.57
CA PHE A 194 -17.87 -10.11 5.74
C PHE A 194 -16.37 -10.25 5.46
N ALA A 195 -15.94 -11.41 4.94
CA ALA A 195 -14.54 -11.67 4.59
C ALA A 195 -14.05 -10.74 3.46
N TRP A 196 -14.87 -10.50 2.43
CA TRP A 196 -14.54 -9.57 1.35
C TRP A 196 -14.42 -8.13 1.84
N THR A 197 -15.27 -7.71 2.78
CA THR A 197 -15.19 -6.37 3.39
C THR A 197 -13.89 -6.21 4.17
N HIS A 198 -13.51 -7.18 5.00
CA HIS A 198 -12.24 -7.13 5.74
C HIS A 198 -11.02 -7.18 4.82
N MET A 199 -11.06 -7.97 3.74
CA MET A 199 -10.04 -7.97 2.69
C MET A 199 -9.94 -6.59 2.01
N ALA A 200 -11.06 -5.94 1.69
CA ALA A 200 -11.07 -4.61 1.08
C ALA A 200 -10.53 -3.53 2.04
N LEU A 201 -10.85 -3.60 3.34
CA LEU A 201 -10.27 -2.71 4.35
C LEU A 201 -8.75 -2.87 4.45
N TYR A 202 -8.26 -4.12 4.48
CA TYR A 202 -6.83 -4.42 4.54
C TYR A 202 -6.07 -3.97 3.28
N LEU A 203 -6.62 -4.23 2.09
CA LEU A 203 -5.94 -3.89 0.83
C LEU A 203 -6.04 -2.40 0.44
N ILE A 204 -7.05 -1.67 0.92
CA ILE A 204 -7.30 -0.28 0.53
C ILE A 204 -7.02 0.69 1.69
N VAL A 205 -7.71 0.52 2.83
CA VAL A 205 -7.73 1.53 3.91
C VAL A 205 -6.44 1.52 4.72
N VAL A 206 -5.89 0.32 5.01
CA VAL A 206 -4.59 0.19 5.69
C VAL A 206 -3.46 0.74 4.80
N GLN A 207 -3.48 0.46 3.49
CA GLN A 207 -2.46 0.98 2.56
C GLN A 207 -2.62 2.49 2.34
N ALA A 208 -3.84 3.02 2.32
CA ALA A 208 -4.13 4.45 2.28
C ALA A 208 -3.70 5.20 3.56
N HIS A 209 -3.80 4.59 4.73
CA HIS A 209 -3.23 5.13 5.98
C HIS A 209 -1.70 5.28 5.89
N PHE A 210 -0.99 4.28 5.36
CA PHE A 210 0.46 4.41 5.15
C PHE A 210 0.83 5.48 4.11
N ILE A 211 0.04 5.63 3.04
CA ILE A 211 0.16 6.76 2.09
C ILE A 211 -0.07 8.11 2.79
N MET A 212 -1.02 8.19 3.72
CA MET A 212 -1.28 9.39 4.50
C MET A 212 -0.11 9.73 5.44
N ASN A 213 0.46 8.75 6.13
CA ASN A 213 1.63 8.96 6.98
C ASN A 213 2.84 9.47 6.17
N ASN A 214 3.05 8.99 4.94
CA ASN A 214 4.07 9.53 4.04
C ASN A 214 3.89 11.04 3.77
N VAL A 215 2.65 11.53 3.65
CA VAL A 215 2.38 12.97 3.48
C VAL A 215 2.80 13.77 4.71
N PHE A 216 2.63 13.20 5.91
CA PHE A 216 3.03 13.84 7.17
C PHE A 216 4.56 13.87 7.38
N GLU A 217 5.29 12.85 6.94
CA GLU A 217 6.77 12.83 6.95
C GLU A 217 7.39 13.71 5.85
N GLY A 218 6.58 14.19 4.89
CA GLY A 218 6.95 15.19 3.88
C GLY A 218 6.51 14.80 2.48
N MET A 219 6.06 15.79 1.69
CA MET A 219 5.43 15.58 0.38
C MET A 219 6.27 14.79 -0.63
N ILE A 220 7.59 14.70 -0.44
CA ILE A 220 8.47 13.83 -1.24
C ILE A 220 8.14 12.35 -1.10
N TRP A 221 7.79 11.86 0.09
CA TRP A 221 7.46 10.44 0.34
C TRP A 221 6.09 10.05 -0.23
N PHE A 222 5.25 11.03 -0.56
CA PHE A 222 4.04 10.83 -1.33
C PHE A 222 4.29 10.96 -2.84
N PHE A 223 4.81 12.12 -3.28
CA PHE A 223 4.83 12.47 -4.70
C PHE A 223 5.90 11.72 -5.51
N LEU A 224 7.10 11.49 -4.97
CA LEU A 224 8.14 10.75 -5.71
C LEU A 224 7.69 9.30 -5.98
N PRO A 225 7.25 8.50 -4.98
CA PRO A 225 6.69 7.15 -5.23
C PRO A 225 5.51 7.14 -6.22
N ALA A 226 4.57 8.08 -6.10
CA ALA A 226 3.42 8.14 -6.99
C ALA A 226 3.82 8.47 -8.45
N ALA A 227 4.73 9.42 -8.64
CA ALA A 227 5.26 9.81 -9.94
C ALA A 227 6.10 8.70 -10.59
N LEU A 228 6.86 7.92 -9.81
CA LEU A 228 7.62 6.77 -10.29
C LEU A 228 6.70 5.69 -10.87
N VAL A 229 5.58 5.36 -10.22
CA VAL A 229 4.60 4.39 -10.75
C VAL A 229 3.92 4.89 -12.02
N ILE A 230 3.50 6.16 -12.05
CA ILE A 230 2.90 6.78 -13.26
C ILE A 230 3.89 6.72 -14.43
N THR A 231 5.15 7.09 -14.17
CA THR A 231 6.24 7.07 -15.16
C THR A 231 6.52 5.66 -15.66
N ASN A 232 6.54 4.67 -14.77
CA ASN A 232 6.75 3.27 -15.12
C ASN A 232 5.65 2.74 -16.05
N ASP A 233 4.36 2.98 -15.77
CA ASP A 233 3.29 2.52 -16.67
C ASP A 233 3.31 3.25 -18.03
N ILE A 234 3.74 4.52 -18.07
CA ILE A 234 3.94 5.27 -19.33
C ILE A 234 5.08 4.66 -20.16
N PHE A 235 6.26 4.45 -19.58
CA PHE A 235 7.39 3.89 -20.33
C PHE A 235 7.21 2.40 -20.63
N ALA A 236 6.52 1.63 -19.80
CA ALA A 236 6.16 0.24 -20.11
C ALA A 236 5.26 0.14 -21.34
N TYR A 237 4.37 1.12 -21.55
CA TYR A 237 3.57 1.22 -22.77
C TYR A 237 4.41 1.66 -23.99
N ILE A 238 5.25 2.70 -23.85
CA ILE A 238 6.09 3.22 -24.95
C ILE A 238 7.12 2.18 -25.40
N CYS A 239 7.97 1.69 -24.49
CA CYS A 239 8.96 0.66 -24.80
C CYS A 239 8.29 -0.65 -25.23
N GLY A 240 7.10 -0.96 -24.67
CA GLY A 240 6.32 -2.13 -25.06
C GLY A 240 5.77 -2.08 -26.49
N ILE A 241 5.50 -0.88 -27.04
CA ILE A 241 5.13 -0.71 -28.46
C ILE A 241 6.37 -0.67 -29.36
N MET A 242 7.45 -0.01 -28.95
CA MET A 242 8.65 0.15 -29.79
C MET A 242 9.49 -1.13 -29.91
N PHE A 243 9.59 -1.92 -28.84
CA PHE A 243 10.51 -3.06 -28.74
C PHE A 243 9.85 -4.36 -28.30
N GLY A 244 8.56 -4.35 -27.95
CA GLY A 244 7.85 -5.52 -27.42
C GLY A 244 7.78 -6.69 -28.40
N ARG A 245 8.24 -7.86 -27.95
CA ARG A 245 8.18 -9.12 -28.72
C ARG A 245 7.76 -10.30 -27.84
N THR A 246 8.22 -10.36 -26.59
CA THR A 246 7.92 -11.45 -25.65
C THR A 246 6.84 -11.04 -24.64
N GLN A 247 5.81 -11.88 -24.46
CA GLN A 247 4.73 -11.62 -23.49
C GLN A 247 5.20 -11.90 -22.06
N LEU A 248 4.92 -10.97 -21.14
CA LEU A 248 5.34 -11.07 -19.75
C LEU A 248 4.46 -12.02 -18.91
N ILE A 249 3.13 -12.01 -19.11
CA ILE A 249 2.20 -12.88 -18.38
C ILE A 249 0.91 -13.15 -19.17
N LYS A 250 0.48 -14.43 -19.22
CA LYS A 250 -0.73 -14.87 -19.93
C LYS A 250 -2.02 -14.16 -19.48
N LEU A 251 -2.06 -13.69 -18.25
CA LEU A 251 -3.18 -12.93 -17.66
C LEU A 251 -3.33 -11.51 -18.28
N SER A 252 -2.26 -10.94 -18.82
CA SER A 252 -2.23 -9.61 -19.42
C SER A 252 -1.43 -9.62 -20.73
N PRO A 253 -2.02 -10.14 -21.83
CA PRO A 253 -1.31 -10.40 -23.09
C PRO A 253 -0.81 -9.15 -23.84
N LYS A 254 -1.01 -7.95 -23.27
CA LYS A 254 -0.49 -6.67 -23.78
C LYS A 254 0.76 -6.16 -23.04
N LYS A 255 1.16 -6.78 -21.92
CA LYS A 255 2.41 -6.42 -21.21
C LYS A 255 3.55 -7.32 -21.71
N THR A 256 4.65 -6.70 -22.13
CA THR A 256 5.83 -7.34 -22.74
C THR A 256 7.06 -7.24 -21.83
N VAL A 257 8.01 -8.17 -21.98
CA VAL A 257 9.24 -8.17 -21.15
C VAL A 257 10.15 -7.01 -21.54
N GLU A 258 10.26 -6.70 -22.83
CA GLU A 258 11.08 -5.58 -23.32
C GLU A 258 10.51 -4.23 -22.86
N GLY A 259 9.17 -4.12 -22.81
CA GLY A 259 8.49 -2.96 -22.23
C GLY A 259 8.77 -2.81 -20.73
N PHE A 260 8.75 -3.90 -19.98
CA PHE A 260 9.03 -3.93 -18.54
C PHE A 260 10.47 -3.53 -18.20
N VAL A 261 11.46 -4.08 -18.92
CA VAL A 261 12.88 -3.72 -18.73
C VAL A 261 13.17 -2.29 -19.17
N GLY A 262 12.60 -1.84 -20.30
CA GLY A 262 12.71 -0.44 -20.74
C GLY A 262 12.10 0.56 -19.74
N ALA A 263 10.97 0.20 -19.14
CA ALA A 263 10.33 1.00 -18.10
C ALA A 263 11.21 1.14 -16.85
N TRP A 264 11.88 0.08 -16.41
CA TRP A 264 12.77 0.11 -15.25
C TRP A 264 13.91 1.12 -15.41
N ILE A 265 14.61 1.08 -16.55
CA ILE A 265 15.71 1.99 -16.87
C ILE A 265 15.22 3.44 -16.92
N MET A 266 14.10 3.70 -17.62
CA MET A 266 13.54 5.06 -17.74
C MET A 266 12.99 5.59 -16.41
N THR A 267 12.44 4.72 -15.56
CA THR A 267 11.91 5.08 -14.22
C THR A 267 13.05 5.43 -13.26
N ILE A 268 14.19 4.74 -13.35
CA ILE A 268 15.41 5.13 -12.62
C ILE A 268 15.90 6.50 -13.08
N LEU A 269 16.06 6.71 -14.39
CA LEU A 269 16.54 7.98 -14.93
C LEU A 269 15.61 9.15 -14.53
N PHE A 270 14.30 8.97 -14.65
CA PHE A 270 13.32 9.96 -14.22
C PHE A 270 13.37 10.20 -12.70
N GLY A 271 13.47 9.16 -11.88
CA GLY A 271 13.59 9.29 -10.43
C GLY A 271 14.82 10.11 -10.01
N MET A 272 15.96 9.86 -10.65
CA MET A 272 17.21 10.61 -10.43
C MET A 272 17.10 12.08 -10.85
N ILE A 273 16.35 12.39 -11.92
CA ILE A 273 16.08 13.79 -12.32
C ILE A 273 15.12 14.45 -11.33
N LEU A 274 13.97 13.82 -11.05
CA LEU A 274 12.91 14.35 -10.20
C LEU A 274 13.40 14.65 -8.78
N VAL A 275 14.17 13.74 -8.17
CA VAL A 275 14.68 13.94 -6.81
C VAL A 275 15.62 15.14 -6.70
N ASN A 276 16.45 15.37 -7.72
CA ASN A 276 17.35 16.53 -7.81
C ASN A 276 16.65 17.87 -8.08
N VAL A 277 15.37 17.83 -8.50
CA VAL A 277 14.48 19.01 -8.53
C VAL A 277 13.82 19.19 -7.16
N MET A 278 13.25 18.12 -6.58
CA MET A 278 12.47 18.20 -5.33
C MET A 278 13.30 18.60 -4.11
N MET A 279 14.55 18.11 -3.99
CA MET A 279 15.45 18.45 -2.87
C MET A 279 15.77 19.96 -2.76
N ARG A 280 15.51 20.75 -3.82
CA ARG A 280 15.74 22.20 -3.83
C ARG A 280 14.69 23.00 -3.06
N SER A 281 13.55 22.39 -2.69
CA SER A 281 12.43 23.08 -2.05
C SER A 281 12.08 22.47 -0.71
N LYS A 282 12.15 23.28 0.36
CA LYS A 282 11.79 22.89 1.73
C LYS A 282 10.36 22.35 1.85
N TYR A 283 9.45 22.82 1.00
CA TYR A 283 8.06 22.33 0.94
C TYR A 283 7.95 20.82 0.67
N PHE A 284 8.87 20.24 -0.11
CA PHE A 284 8.84 18.81 -0.41
C PHE A 284 9.56 17.94 0.62
N ILE A 285 10.61 18.46 1.25
CA ILE A 285 11.52 17.67 2.13
C ILE A 285 11.24 17.81 3.64
N CYS A 286 10.46 18.80 4.07
CA CYS A 286 10.12 18.98 5.47
C CYS A 286 8.89 18.16 5.88
N PRO A 287 8.87 17.58 7.10
CA PRO A 287 7.66 17.00 7.69
C PRO A 287 6.65 18.09 8.07
N VAL A 288 5.40 17.68 8.28
CA VAL A 288 4.25 18.57 8.51
C VAL A 288 4.25 19.12 9.94
N ASN A 289 4.63 20.39 10.07
CA ASN A 289 4.44 21.17 11.29
C ASN A 289 3.13 22.01 11.25
N ASP A 290 2.59 22.28 10.06
CA ASP A 290 1.34 23.01 9.85
C ASP A 290 0.58 22.43 8.64
N LEU A 291 -0.74 22.25 8.79
CA LEU A 291 -1.66 21.77 7.76
C LEU A 291 -2.05 22.85 6.75
N GLY A 292 -2.02 24.13 7.15
CA GLY A 292 -2.34 25.28 6.30
C GLY A 292 -1.19 25.68 5.35
N ALA A 293 0.02 25.17 5.60
CA ALA A 293 1.21 25.50 4.83
C ALA A 293 1.12 24.98 3.38
N ASN A 294 1.35 25.89 2.44
CA ASN A 294 1.30 25.70 1.00
C ASN A 294 2.67 25.98 0.35
N VAL A 295 2.79 25.81 -0.97
CA VAL A 295 4.07 25.97 -1.68
C VAL A 295 4.67 27.39 -1.59
N PHE A 296 3.85 28.42 -1.35
CA PHE A 296 4.29 29.82 -1.26
C PHE A 296 4.67 30.25 0.15
N THR A 297 3.97 29.75 1.18
CA THR A 297 4.38 29.95 2.59
C THR A 297 5.62 29.12 2.93
N GLY A 298 5.75 27.95 2.29
CA GLY A 298 6.76 26.95 2.59
C GLY A 298 6.57 26.34 3.99
N LEU A 299 7.52 25.47 4.36
CA LEU A 299 7.68 24.94 5.71
C LEU A 299 9.11 25.20 6.18
N GLN A 300 9.28 25.40 7.48
CA GLN A 300 10.60 25.49 8.11
C GLN A 300 10.88 24.21 8.91
N CYS A 301 11.99 23.57 8.57
CA CYS A 301 12.58 22.45 9.29
C CYS A 301 14.10 22.48 9.15
N ASP A 302 14.78 21.72 10.01
CA ASP A 302 16.15 21.25 9.76
C ASP A 302 16.11 20.06 8.78
N PRO A 303 16.72 20.14 7.59
CA PRO A 303 16.66 19.05 6.60
C PRO A 303 17.24 17.75 7.13
N ASN A 304 16.62 16.62 6.78
CA ASN A 304 17.23 15.31 7.00
C ASN A 304 18.57 15.23 6.24
N PRO A 305 19.70 14.84 6.87
CA PRO A 305 21.00 14.64 6.24
C PRO A 305 20.99 13.81 4.96
N VAL A 306 19.99 12.94 4.76
CA VAL A 306 19.76 12.20 3.51
C VAL A 306 19.60 13.12 2.28
N PHE A 307 19.09 14.35 2.46
CA PHE A 307 18.96 15.36 1.41
C PHE A 307 20.19 16.26 1.22
N LEU A 308 21.18 16.18 2.11
CA LEU A 308 22.39 17.00 2.04
C LEU A 308 23.43 16.34 1.13
N LEU A 309 24.15 17.15 0.34
CA LEU A 309 25.28 16.68 -0.44
C LEU A 309 26.41 16.25 0.49
N LYS A 310 26.89 15.02 0.33
CA LYS A 310 28.07 14.50 1.02
C LYS A 310 29.12 14.06 0.00
N THR A 311 30.37 14.41 0.26
CA THR A 311 31.52 13.87 -0.46
C THR A 311 31.85 12.49 0.09
N TYR A 312 31.93 11.51 -0.79
CA TYR A 312 32.36 10.15 -0.49
C TYR A 312 33.70 9.89 -1.18
N GLU A 313 34.71 9.55 -0.40
CA GLU A 313 36.00 9.06 -0.89
C GLU A 313 35.87 7.56 -1.13
N LEU A 314 36.16 7.09 -2.35
CA LEU A 314 36.16 5.65 -2.62
C LEU A 314 37.45 5.02 -2.08
N PRO A 315 37.40 3.79 -1.55
CA PRO A 315 38.62 3.06 -1.19
C PRO A 315 39.47 2.86 -2.45
N GLN A 316 40.80 2.89 -2.29
CA GLN A 316 41.72 2.64 -3.39
C GLN A 316 41.46 1.25 -4.00
N PHE A 317 41.03 1.22 -5.26
CA PHE A 317 40.86 -0.01 -6.00
C PHE A 317 42.22 -0.54 -6.45
N PHE A 318 42.49 -1.82 -6.20
CA PHE A 318 43.75 -2.53 -6.52
C PHE A 318 44.20 -2.46 -8.00
N PHE A 319 43.34 -1.97 -8.90
CA PHE A 319 43.58 -1.83 -10.34
C PHE A 319 43.77 -0.37 -10.79
N LEU A 320 43.91 0.58 -9.85
CA LEU A 320 44.26 1.98 -10.11
C LEU A 320 45.63 2.31 -9.48
N PRO A 321 46.40 3.28 -10.01
CA PRO A 321 47.67 3.70 -9.42
C PRO A 321 47.50 4.26 -8.00
N ASP A 322 48.50 4.04 -7.13
CA ASP A 322 48.47 4.32 -5.68
C ASP A 322 48.22 5.79 -5.25
N ASN A 323 48.01 6.70 -6.20
CA ASN A 323 47.89 8.14 -6.01
C ASN A 323 46.57 8.72 -6.58
N THR A 324 45.59 7.88 -6.97
CA THR A 324 44.29 8.36 -7.51
C THR A 324 43.19 8.34 -6.44
N ASN A 325 43.07 9.41 -5.67
CA ASN A 325 41.98 9.61 -4.71
C ASN A 325 40.71 10.07 -5.44
N PHE A 326 39.80 9.14 -5.74
CA PHE A 326 38.53 9.43 -6.42
C PHE A 326 37.43 9.75 -5.40
N SER A 327 36.98 11.00 -5.38
CA SER A 327 35.88 11.48 -4.54
C SER A 327 34.63 11.80 -5.37
N VAL A 328 33.47 11.43 -4.84
CA VAL A 328 32.16 11.67 -5.49
C VAL A 328 31.24 12.42 -4.53
N THR A 329 30.74 13.57 -4.96
CA THR A 329 29.78 14.36 -4.18
C THR A 329 28.36 14.05 -4.64
N PHE A 330 27.55 13.42 -3.80
CA PHE A 330 26.14 13.17 -4.07
C PHE A 330 25.28 13.23 -2.80
N ALA A 331 23.97 13.40 -2.94
CA ALA A 331 23.04 13.33 -1.82
C ALA A 331 22.60 11.87 -1.61
N PRO A 332 22.63 11.31 -0.38
CA PRO A 332 22.19 9.95 -0.10
C PRO A 332 20.80 9.62 -0.65
N MET A 333 19.90 10.62 -0.70
CA MET A 333 18.56 10.53 -1.26
C MET A 333 18.53 10.02 -2.71
N GLN A 334 19.59 10.23 -3.51
CA GLN A 334 19.67 9.68 -4.86
C GLN A 334 19.73 8.14 -4.86
N LEU A 335 20.44 7.54 -3.90
CA LEU A 335 20.48 6.08 -3.72
C LEU A 335 19.13 5.54 -3.21
N HIS A 336 18.44 6.29 -2.35
CA HIS A 336 17.07 5.95 -1.94
C HIS A 336 16.08 6.06 -3.12
N ALA A 337 16.22 7.07 -3.98
CA ALA A 337 15.41 7.21 -5.20
C ALA A 337 15.64 6.06 -6.20
N LEU A 338 16.87 5.56 -6.35
CA LEU A 338 17.19 4.36 -7.15
C LEU A 338 16.45 3.11 -6.62
N ASN A 339 16.40 2.92 -5.30
CA ASN A 339 15.68 1.82 -4.67
C ASN A 339 14.15 1.95 -4.85
N LEU A 340 13.60 3.14 -4.62
CA LEU A 340 12.18 3.43 -4.85
C LEU A 340 11.78 3.22 -6.32
N ALA A 341 12.59 3.68 -7.28
CA ALA A 341 12.37 3.49 -8.71
C ALA A 341 12.42 2.01 -9.12
N THR A 342 13.35 1.25 -8.54
CA THR A 342 13.47 -0.19 -8.78
C THR A 342 12.27 -0.96 -8.24
N PHE A 343 11.77 -0.64 -7.05
CA PHE A 343 10.55 -1.25 -6.53
C PHE A 343 9.30 -0.83 -7.33
N ALA A 344 9.18 0.45 -7.68
CA ALA A 344 8.06 0.99 -8.47
C ALA A 344 7.95 0.34 -9.86
N SER A 345 9.07 -0.11 -10.43
CA SER A 345 9.09 -0.82 -11.71
C SER A 345 8.96 -2.34 -11.57
N LEU A 346 9.76 -2.97 -10.70
CA LEU A 346 9.85 -4.42 -10.65
C LEU A 346 8.75 -5.08 -9.81
N ILE A 347 8.28 -4.43 -8.73
CA ILE A 347 7.37 -5.05 -7.74
C ILE A 347 5.97 -4.42 -7.75
N ALA A 348 5.85 -3.09 -7.77
CA ALA A 348 4.55 -2.43 -7.71
C ALA A 348 3.54 -2.88 -8.81
N PRO A 349 3.95 -3.20 -10.06
CA PRO A 349 3.02 -3.71 -11.09
C PRO A 349 2.36 -5.05 -10.77
N PHE A 350 2.83 -5.79 -9.76
CA PHE A 350 2.15 -6.99 -9.28
C PHE A 350 0.81 -6.67 -8.58
N GLY A 351 0.62 -5.45 -8.08
CA GLY A 351 -0.70 -4.96 -7.65
C GLY A 351 -1.70 -4.95 -8.81
N GLY A 352 -1.31 -4.34 -9.94
CA GLY A 352 -2.08 -4.37 -11.18
C GLY A 352 -2.29 -5.76 -11.78
N PHE A 353 -1.36 -6.70 -11.60
CA PHE A 353 -1.57 -8.11 -11.98
C PHE A 353 -2.60 -8.80 -11.07
N PHE A 354 -2.52 -8.63 -9.75
CA PHE A 354 -3.48 -9.17 -8.79
C PHE A 354 -4.89 -8.62 -9.02
N ALA A 355 -5.01 -7.30 -9.15
CA ALA A 355 -6.26 -6.60 -9.44
C ALA A 355 -6.86 -7.02 -10.80
N SER A 356 -6.02 -7.22 -11.82
CA SER A 356 -6.44 -7.80 -13.10
C SER A 356 -6.95 -9.24 -12.95
N GLY A 357 -6.29 -10.06 -12.13
CA GLY A 357 -6.69 -11.44 -11.83
C GLY A 357 -8.08 -11.50 -11.20
N LEU A 358 -8.30 -10.70 -10.15
CA LEU A 358 -9.60 -10.53 -9.51
C LEU A 358 -10.69 -10.19 -10.54
N LYS A 359 -10.47 -9.17 -11.37
CA LYS A 359 -11.44 -8.77 -12.41
C LYS A 359 -11.79 -9.91 -13.39
N ARG A 360 -10.80 -10.72 -13.81
CA ARG A 360 -11.07 -11.87 -14.70
C ARG A 360 -11.92 -12.95 -14.04
N THR A 361 -11.71 -13.24 -12.76
CA THR A 361 -12.53 -14.19 -12.00
C THR A 361 -14.01 -13.80 -11.97
N PHE A 362 -14.32 -12.52 -11.79
CA PHE A 362 -15.70 -12.00 -11.83
C PHE A 362 -16.21 -11.67 -13.25
N LYS A 363 -15.43 -11.99 -14.30
CA LYS A 363 -15.74 -11.72 -15.73
C LYS A 363 -15.97 -10.23 -16.05
N ILE A 364 -15.42 -9.33 -15.25
CA ILE A 364 -15.44 -7.88 -15.47
C ILE A 364 -14.15 -7.40 -16.16
N LYS A 365 -14.15 -6.15 -16.63
CA LYS A 365 -13.01 -5.51 -17.31
C LYS A 365 -12.31 -4.47 -16.43
N ASP A 366 -13.12 -3.69 -15.73
CA ASP A 366 -12.75 -2.53 -14.89
C ASP A 366 -13.54 -2.65 -13.57
N PHE A 367 -13.09 -2.01 -12.48
CA PHE A 367 -13.73 -2.09 -11.16
C PHE A 367 -15.02 -1.24 -11.04
N GLY A 368 -15.16 -0.24 -11.91
CA GLY A 368 -16.34 0.63 -12.00
C GLY A 368 -16.20 1.64 -13.14
N ASP A 369 -17.08 2.63 -13.17
CA ASP A 369 -17.11 3.71 -14.17
C ASP A 369 -16.98 5.11 -13.51
N SER A 370 -16.22 5.20 -12.40
CA SER A 370 -16.15 6.41 -11.57
C SER A 370 -15.51 7.62 -12.28
N ILE A 371 -14.68 7.39 -13.31
CA ILE A 371 -14.07 8.46 -14.12
C ILE A 371 -14.46 8.25 -15.60
N PRO A 372 -15.19 9.19 -16.23
CA PRO A 372 -15.66 9.04 -17.60
C PRO A 372 -14.54 8.72 -18.60
N GLY A 373 -14.71 7.64 -19.35
CA GLY A 373 -13.74 7.13 -20.33
C GLY A 373 -12.46 6.53 -19.75
N HIS A 374 -12.28 6.52 -18.43
CA HIS A 374 -11.06 6.01 -17.77
C HIS A 374 -11.25 4.74 -16.94
N GLY A 375 -12.48 4.39 -16.56
CA GLY A 375 -12.81 3.21 -15.74
C GLY A 375 -12.96 3.57 -14.26
N GLY A 376 -12.66 2.59 -13.39
CA GLY A 376 -12.72 2.78 -11.94
C GLY A 376 -11.51 3.55 -11.41
N ILE A 377 -11.63 4.06 -10.18
CA ILE A 377 -10.46 4.59 -9.47
C ILE A 377 -9.55 3.44 -8.99
N THR A 378 -10.12 2.28 -8.67
CA THR A 378 -9.35 1.10 -8.24
C THR A 378 -8.39 0.63 -9.35
N ASP A 379 -8.82 0.71 -10.61
CA ASP A 379 -8.02 0.45 -11.82
C ASP A 379 -6.82 1.40 -12.03
N ARG A 380 -6.68 2.42 -11.17
CA ARG A 380 -5.62 3.45 -11.21
C ARG A 380 -4.74 3.44 -9.97
N MET A 381 -5.19 2.79 -8.90
CA MET A 381 -4.56 2.83 -7.58
C MET A 381 -4.02 1.46 -7.13
N ASP A 382 -4.29 0.38 -7.85
CA ASP A 382 -3.83 -0.98 -7.54
C ASP A 382 -2.30 -1.09 -7.41
N CYS A 383 -1.53 -0.47 -8.30
CA CYS A 383 -0.07 -0.34 -8.17
C CYS A 383 0.36 0.70 -7.11
N GLN A 384 -0.45 1.76 -6.94
CA GLN A 384 -0.13 2.90 -6.06
C GLN A 384 -0.24 2.56 -4.57
N PHE A 385 -1.25 1.77 -4.17
CA PHE A 385 -1.40 1.32 -2.77
C PHE A 385 -0.18 0.52 -2.29
N ILE A 386 0.31 -0.42 -3.12
CA ILE A 386 1.51 -1.22 -2.80
C ILE A 386 2.77 -0.34 -2.77
N MET A 387 2.95 0.55 -3.76
CA MET A 387 4.12 1.45 -3.78
C MET A 387 4.13 2.41 -2.57
N GLY A 388 2.97 2.94 -2.19
CA GLY A 388 2.81 3.84 -1.06
C GLY A 388 3.10 3.17 0.29
N PHE A 389 2.62 1.93 0.47
CA PHE A 389 2.96 1.13 1.63
C PHE A 389 4.46 0.81 1.70
N PHE A 390 5.08 0.45 0.56
CA PHE A 390 6.53 0.25 0.49
C PHE A 390 7.30 1.52 0.85
N ALA A 391 6.91 2.69 0.33
CA ALA A 391 7.57 3.95 0.64
C ALA A 391 7.57 4.27 2.14
N TYR A 392 6.45 3.99 2.83
CA TYR A 392 6.33 4.16 4.28
C TYR A 392 7.26 3.22 5.05
N MET A 393 7.23 1.92 4.74
CA MET A 393 8.11 0.92 5.35
C MET A 393 9.59 1.25 5.08
N TYR A 394 9.93 1.68 3.87
CA TYR A 394 11.29 2.03 3.48
C TYR A 394 11.78 3.30 4.20
N TYR A 395 10.94 4.33 4.32
CA TYR A 395 11.25 5.55 5.07
C TYR A 395 11.55 5.25 6.54
N HIS A 396 10.64 4.57 7.24
CA HIS A 396 10.83 4.27 8.67
C HIS A 396 11.96 3.27 8.95
N THR A 397 12.41 2.48 7.97
CA THR A 397 13.53 1.55 8.13
C THR A 397 14.90 2.19 7.86
N PHE A 398 15.00 3.08 6.86
CA PHE A 398 16.30 3.52 6.32
C PHE A 398 16.54 5.04 6.35
N ILE A 399 15.53 5.85 6.69
CA ILE A 399 15.56 7.31 6.44
C ILE A 399 15.06 8.13 7.65
N ALA A 400 14.07 7.62 8.38
CA ALA A 400 13.57 8.26 9.59
C ALA A 400 14.68 8.36 10.66
N ILE A 401 14.94 9.58 11.15
CA ILE A 401 15.95 9.81 12.18
C ILE A 401 15.24 10.07 13.51
N HIS A 402 15.35 9.11 14.42
CA HIS A 402 14.92 9.26 15.80
C HIS A 402 15.87 10.19 16.56
N LYS A 403 15.80 11.50 16.28
CA LYS A 403 16.49 12.55 17.03
C LYS A 403 15.90 12.63 18.44
N VAL A 404 16.45 11.83 19.37
CA VAL A 404 16.15 11.95 20.80
C VAL A 404 16.58 13.34 21.24
N ASN A 405 15.63 14.18 21.65
CA ASN A 405 15.91 15.53 22.13
C ASN A 405 16.03 15.56 23.66
N LEU A 406 16.73 16.55 24.20
CA LEU A 406 16.97 16.66 25.64
C LEU A 406 15.67 16.67 26.46
N GLY A 407 14.61 17.31 25.95
CA GLY A 407 13.28 17.31 26.57
C GLY A 407 12.69 15.89 26.66
N THR A 408 12.81 15.08 25.62
CA THR A 408 12.36 13.67 25.66
C THR A 408 13.23 12.78 26.56
N VAL A 409 14.55 12.99 26.65
CA VAL A 409 15.38 12.29 27.64
C VAL A 409 14.93 12.64 29.05
N LEU A 410 14.69 13.93 29.31
CA LEU A 410 14.29 14.44 30.60
C LEU A 410 12.85 14.01 30.98
N GLU A 411 11.92 14.00 30.03
CA GLU A 411 10.55 13.50 30.19
C GLU A 411 10.57 12.01 30.54
N THR A 412 11.31 11.18 29.80
CA THR A 412 11.47 9.74 30.12
C THR A 412 12.15 9.54 31.48
N ALA A 413 13.21 10.29 31.80
CA ALA A 413 13.89 10.20 33.09
C ALA A 413 12.96 10.56 34.27
N ILE A 414 12.16 11.63 34.15
CA ILE A 414 11.25 12.08 35.21
C ILE A 414 10.03 11.14 35.36
N THR A 415 9.50 10.61 34.25
CA THR A 415 8.24 9.83 34.26
C THR A 415 8.43 8.32 34.41
N SER A 416 9.59 7.79 34.02
CA SER A 416 9.82 6.34 33.87
C SER A 416 10.96 5.78 34.75
N LEU A 417 11.82 6.63 35.32
CA LEU A 417 12.84 6.21 36.30
C LEU A 417 12.40 6.60 37.71
N SER A 418 12.72 5.75 38.69
CA SER A 418 12.59 6.08 40.11
C SER A 418 13.57 7.18 40.55
N PRO A 419 13.35 7.86 41.69
CA PRO A 419 14.26 8.92 42.16
C PRO A 419 15.71 8.46 42.36
N ASP A 420 15.93 7.20 42.75
CA ASP A 420 17.27 6.64 42.95
C ASP A 420 17.96 6.34 41.59
N GLU A 421 17.22 5.86 40.58
CA GLU A 421 17.71 5.71 39.19
C GLU A 421 18.00 7.07 38.52
N GLN A 422 17.19 8.11 38.82
CA GLN A 422 17.45 9.48 38.35
C GLN A 422 18.77 10.02 38.95
N VAL A 423 19.06 9.70 40.21
CA VAL A 423 20.34 10.01 40.87
C VAL A 423 21.51 9.28 40.19
N GLU A 424 21.37 7.99 39.90
CA GLU A 424 22.42 7.21 39.22
C GLU A 424 22.68 7.69 37.79
N LEU A 425 21.63 8.08 37.06
CA LEU A 425 21.74 8.68 35.73
C LEU A 425 22.56 9.99 35.76
N VAL A 426 22.31 10.86 36.74
CA VAL A 426 23.05 12.13 36.90
C VAL A 426 24.53 11.88 37.19
N LYS A 427 24.87 10.93 38.07
CA LYS A 427 26.28 10.57 38.34
C LYS A 427 26.96 9.99 37.11
N SER A 428 26.30 9.04 36.45
CA SER A 428 26.82 8.37 35.24
C SER A 428 27.08 9.37 34.10
N MET A 429 26.17 10.33 33.90
CA MET A 429 26.34 11.41 32.93
C MET A 429 27.48 12.36 33.33
N GLY A 430 27.62 12.67 34.63
CA GLY A 430 28.75 13.46 35.15
C GLY A 430 30.12 12.81 34.90
N HIS A 431 30.25 11.51 35.16
CA HIS A 431 31.46 10.74 34.83
C HIS A 431 31.73 10.70 33.33
N TYR A 432 30.70 10.53 32.50
CA TYR A 432 30.84 10.56 31.04
C TYR A 432 31.38 11.93 30.55
N LEU A 433 30.79 13.04 31.02
CA LEU A 433 31.23 14.39 30.66
C LEU A 433 32.63 14.73 31.18
N ARG A 434 33.03 14.21 32.34
CA ARG A 434 34.41 14.27 32.85
C ARG A 434 35.37 13.57 31.89
N ASN A 435 35.05 12.36 31.45
CA ASN A 435 35.89 11.58 30.52
C ASN A 435 35.98 12.20 29.11
N GLN A 436 35.02 13.06 28.73
CA GLN A 436 35.08 13.87 27.50
C GLN A 436 35.82 15.20 27.69
N GLY A 437 36.35 15.50 28.88
CA GLY A 437 37.01 16.78 29.19
C GLY A 437 36.07 17.98 29.28
N VAL A 438 34.75 17.76 29.33
CA VAL A 438 33.71 18.81 29.36
C VAL A 438 33.38 19.23 30.79
N LEU A 439 33.52 18.32 31.77
CA LEU A 439 33.28 18.57 33.18
C LEU A 439 34.59 18.64 33.96
N LEU A 440 34.78 19.70 34.77
CA LEU A 440 35.93 19.83 35.66
C LEU A 440 35.92 18.74 36.75
N ASP A 441 37.11 18.23 37.11
CA ASP A 441 37.28 17.18 38.14
C ASP A 441 36.64 17.55 39.48
N GLU A 442 36.75 18.82 39.90
CA GLU A 442 36.16 19.34 41.12
C GLU A 442 34.63 19.19 41.14
N VAL A 443 33.97 19.42 40.00
CA VAL A 443 32.51 19.33 39.86
C VAL A 443 32.06 17.87 39.86
N ALA A 444 32.79 16.97 39.20
CA ALA A 444 32.53 15.53 39.27
C ALA A 444 32.62 15.01 40.71
N ASN A 445 33.74 15.31 41.40
CA ASN A 445 33.96 14.92 42.79
C ASN A 445 32.95 15.57 43.77
N CYS A 446 32.34 16.69 43.39
CA CYS A 446 31.27 17.36 44.13
C CYS A 446 29.92 16.61 43.98
N ILE A 447 29.55 16.24 42.74
CA ILE A 447 28.36 15.43 42.42
C ILE A 447 28.39 14.10 43.19
N ASP A 448 29.56 13.45 43.26
CA ASP A 448 29.72 12.19 43.98
C ASP A 448 29.48 12.31 45.50
N LYS A 449 29.93 13.40 46.11
CA LYS A 449 29.82 13.65 47.56
C LYS A 449 28.45 14.18 47.97
N ILE A 450 27.84 15.06 47.18
CA ILE A 450 26.61 15.76 47.56
C ILE A 450 25.37 14.89 47.34
N ILE A 451 25.36 14.02 46.33
CA ILE A 451 24.21 13.16 46.03
C ILE A 451 24.42 11.79 46.69
N PRO A 452 23.75 11.47 47.81
CA PRO A 452 23.93 10.18 48.49
C PRO A 452 23.28 9.06 47.67
N VAL A 453 24.01 7.96 47.50
CA VAL A 453 23.44 6.71 46.99
C VAL A 453 22.77 6.00 48.16
N LYS A 454 21.45 5.79 48.09
CA LYS A 454 20.81 4.79 48.94
C LYS A 454 21.28 3.39 48.50
N ARG A 455 21.70 2.60 49.48
CA ARG A 455 21.89 1.14 49.35
C ARG A 455 20.63 0.41 49.80
#